data_AF-A0A919KSR3-F1
#
_entry.id   AF-A0A919KSR3-F1
#
_cell.length_a   1.000
_cell.length_b   1.000
_cell.length_c   1.000
_cell.angle_alpha   90.00
_cell.angle_beta   90.00
_cell.angle_gamma   90.00
#
_symmetry.space_group_name_H-M   'P 1'
#
loop_
_entity.id
_entity.type
_entity.pdbx_description
1 polymer ?
#
loop_
_entity_poly.entity_id
_entity_poly.type
_entity_poly.pdbx_seq_one_letter_code
_entity_poly.pdbx_strand_id
1 'polypeptide(L)'
;MSYLYPRLIGGRAQQLFDEFAAVPSPNDLVDRARTHDDSAVYVATGGARVPVEKLSALSTAVRDLAREHGFPHKAQRAGEFDVALARLLHRSMEVMPAEAAAREMWAFLSLVLLPDVAYWRFPAPPGDRVMHTDITRHVFGRLWWRADLIHDLAREDPYEVLEILGEADFDQVYSRRKQIGASPTIVRNLIRVWSELRENGELALVNDRQAFRNTLMVLNRVVPFLSLNALDDHALVGELRRIARQAIGRMQS
;
A
#
# COMPACT_ATOMS: atom_id res chain seq x y z
N MET A 1 3.55 18.62 10.81
CA MET A 1 5.02 18.40 10.73
C MET A 1 5.22 16.92 10.46
N SER A 2 6.09 16.53 9.54
CA SER A 2 6.28 15.12 9.17
C SER A 2 7.48 14.49 9.86
N TYR A 3 7.40 13.18 10.10
CA TYR A 3 8.49 12.43 10.70
C TYR A 3 9.39 11.73 9.69
N LEU A 4 10.67 11.67 10.02
CA LEU A 4 11.68 10.83 9.40
C LEU A 4 11.76 9.53 10.16
N TYR A 5 11.71 8.41 9.46
CA TYR A 5 11.76 7.08 10.06
C TYR A 5 13.17 6.47 9.94
N PRO A 6 13.53 5.53 10.81
CA PRO A 6 14.81 4.82 10.70
C PRO A 6 14.87 4.02 9.39
N ARG A 7 16.03 4.05 8.74
CA ARG A 7 16.32 3.35 7.49
C ARG A 7 17.32 2.24 7.77
N LEU A 8 16.87 0.99 7.65
CA LEU A 8 17.71 -0.18 7.89
C LEU A 8 18.61 -0.45 6.68
N ILE A 9 19.93 -0.55 6.91
CA ILE A 9 20.91 -0.82 5.84
C ILE A 9 20.67 -2.21 5.26
N GLY A 10 20.79 -2.34 3.93
CA GLY A 10 20.45 -3.57 3.20
C GLY A 10 21.18 -4.84 3.69
N GLY A 11 22.46 -4.74 4.07
CA GLY A 11 23.20 -5.87 4.63
C GLY A 11 22.62 -6.38 5.95
N ARG A 12 22.20 -5.46 6.83
CA ARG A 12 21.52 -5.81 8.09
C ARG A 12 20.12 -6.37 7.83
N ALA A 13 19.40 -5.81 6.87
CA ALA A 13 18.08 -6.32 6.47
C ALA A 13 18.16 -7.78 5.98
N GLN A 14 19.16 -8.10 5.15
CA GLN A 14 19.40 -9.47 4.69
C GLN A 14 19.73 -10.41 5.85
N GLN A 15 20.62 -9.99 6.75
CA GLN A 15 20.96 -10.78 7.93
C GLN A 15 19.74 -11.09 8.81
N LEU A 16 18.92 -10.08 9.13
CA LEU A 16 17.70 -10.28 9.93
C LEU A 16 16.69 -11.19 9.21
N PHE A 17 16.55 -11.07 7.89
CA PHE A 17 15.70 -11.94 7.11
C PHE A 17 16.13 -13.41 7.21
N ASP A 18 17.43 -13.69 7.07
CA ASP A 18 17.99 -15.04 7.17
C ASP A 18 17.86 -15.60 8.60
N GLU A 19 18.09 -14.76 9.62
CA GLU A 19 17.89 -15.12 11.04
C GLU A 19 16.43 -15.49 11.32
N PHE A 20 15.47 -14.70 10.85
CA PHE A 20 14.05 -14.94 11.09
C PHE A 20 13.49 -16.11 10.29
N ALA A 21 14.05 -16.40 9.11
CA ALA A 21 13.69 -17.60 8.36
C ALA A 21 14.04 -18.91 9.11
N ALA A 22 15.01 -18.86 10.03
CA ALA A 22 15.41 -19.98 10.87
C ALA A 22 14.60 -20.10 12.18
N VAL A 23 13.73 -19.13 12.49
CA VAL A 23 12.92 -19.14 13.72
C VAL A 23 11.78 -20.16 13.58
N PRO A 24 11.61 -21.10 14.53
CA PRO A 24 10.60 -22.17 14.42
C PRO A 24 9.16 -21.67 14.40
N SER A 25 8.86 -20.58 15.12
CA SER A 25 7.52 -20.02 15.25
C SER A 25 7.53 -18.51 15.05
N PRO A 26 6.67 -17.94 14.19
CA PRO A 26 6.49 -16.49 14.08
C PRO A 26 6.19 -15.77 15.41
N ASN A 27 5.66 -16.48 16.42
CA ASN A 27 5.41 -15.89 17.74
C ASN A 27 6.69 -15.53 18.49
N ASP A 28 7.79 -16.25 18.25
CA ASP A 28 9.07 -15.99 18.91
C ASP A 28 9.69 -14.66 18.43
N LEU A 29 9.19 -14.10 17.32
CA LEU A 29 9.60 -12.80 16.80
C LEU A 29 9.04 -11.63 17.60
N VAL A 30 8.03 -11.83 18.45
CA VAL A 30 7.51 -10.76 19.33
C VAL A 30 8.63 -10.26 20.24
N ASP A 31 9.41 -11.18 20.81
CA ASP A 31 10.54 -10.88 21.70
C ASP A 31 11.76 -10.33 20.94
N ARG A 32 11.75 -10.40 19.60
CA ARG A 32 12.79 -9.85 18.71
C ARG A 32 12.46 -8.43 18.24
N ALA A 33 11.23 -7.97 18.40
CA ALA A 33 10.83 -6.64 18.00
C ALA A 33 11.54 -5.55 18.83
N ARG A 34 12.01 -4.49 18.16
CA ARG A 34 12.73 -3.36 18.78
C ARG A 34 12.27 -2.05 18.15
N THR A 35 12.52 -0.94 18.82
CA THR A 35 12.27 0.42 18.30
C THR A 35 13.51 1.07 17.70
N HIS A 36 14.65 0.39 17.73
CA HIS A 36 15.92 0.84 17.16
C HIS A 36 16.75 -0.35 16.67
N ASP A 37 17.70 -0.08 15.79
CA ASP A 37 18.80 -0.97 15.39
C ASP A 37 20.03 -0.09 15.15
N ASP A 38 21.21 -0.55 15.58
CA ASP A 38 22.45 0.24 15.54
C ASP A 38 22.90 0.58 14.11
N SER A 39 22.47 -0.18 13.12
CA SER A 39 22.74 0.08 11.71
C SER A 39 21.72 1.02 11.06
N ALA A 40 20.64 1.39 11.75
CA ALA A 40 19.59 2.23 11.19
C ALA A 40 20.01 3.70 11.17
N VAL A 41 19.80 4.35 10.02
CA VAL A 41 20.14 5.76 9.81
C VAL A 41 18.89 6.59 9.54
N TYR A 42 18.99 7.91 9.70
CA TYR A 42 17.93 8.84 9.29
C TYR A 42 18.42 9.67 8.11
N VAL A 43 17.51 10.09 7.24
CA VAL A 43 17.85 11.11 6.24
C VAL A 43 18.23 12.43 6.91
N ALA A 44 19.15 13.18 6.30
CA ALA A 44 19.75 14.35 6.93
C ALA A 44 18.81 15.58 7.02
N THR A 45 17.75 15.63 6.20
CA THR A 45 16.85 16.79 6.09
C THR A 45 15.40 16.34 5.80
N GLY A 46 14.42 17.22 6.00
CA GLY A 46 13.03 16.97 5.58
C GLY A 46 12.01 16.62 6.67
N GLY A 47 12.40 16.64 7.95
CA GLY A 47 11.49 16.41 9.07
C GLY A 47 12.19 16.23 10.41
N ALA A 48 11.40 15.99 11.46
CA ALA A 48 11.92 15.57 12.76
C ALA A 48 12.07 14.05 12.78
N ARG A 49 13.08 13.52 13.48
CA ARG A 49 13.17 12.07 13.70
C ARG A 49 11.94 11.62 14.48
N VAL A 50 11.36 10.49 14.08
CA VAL A 50 10.25 9.87 14.81
C VAL A 50 10.68 9.56 16.25
N PRO A 51 9.93 10.01 17.28
CA PRO A 51 10.23 9.66 18.67
C PRO A 51 10.07 8.15 18.92
N VAL A 52 10.87 7.61 19.83
CA VAL A 52 10.81 6.19 20.19
C VAL A 52 9.43 5.82 20.73
N GLU A 53 8.81 6.72 21.49
CA GLU A 53 7.47 6.56 22.04
C GLU A 53 6.42 6.40 20.94
N LYS A 54 6.58 7.12 19.83
CA LYS A 54 5.70 7.01 18.66
C LYS A 54 5.90 5.70 17.92
N LEU A 55 7.14 5.19 17.83
CA LEU A 55 7.43 3.85 17.29
C LEU A 55 6.81 2.76 18.18
N SER A 56 6.98 2.86 19.50
CA SER A 56 6.36 1.95 20.47
C SER A 56 4.84 1.95 20.34
N ALA A 57 4.21 3.13 20.35
CA ALA A 57 2.77 3.28 20.21
C ALA A 57 2.24 2.70 18.89
N LEU A 58 2.92 2.98 17.77
CA LEU A 58 2.58 2.38 16.47
C LEU A 58 2.66 0.85 16.53
N SER A 59 3.74 0.31 17.11
CA SER A 59 3.94 -1.14 17.18
C SER A 59 2.86 -1.83 18.04
N THR A 60 2.45 -1.21 19.15
CA THR A 60 1.36 -1.69 20.00
C THR A 60 0.03 -1.67 19.24
N ALA A 61 -0.32 -0.54 18.61
CA ALA A 61 -1.57 -0.42 17.87
C ALA A 61 -1.68 -1.44 16.72
N VAL A 62 -0.59 -1.69 16.00
CA VAL A 62 -0.58 -2.68 14.91
C VAL A 62 -0.74 -4.11 15.46
N ARG A 63 -0.13 -4.45 16.60
CA ARG A 63 -0.29 -5.76 17.24
C ARG A 63 -1.70 -5.98 17.78
N ASP A 64 -2.28 -4.96 18.40
CA ASP A 64 -3.65 -5.02 18.92
C ASP A 64 -4.64 -5.23 17.78
N LEU A 65 -4.49 -4.47 16.69
CA LEU A 65 -5.28 -4.67 15.48
C LEU A 65 -5.10 -6.09 14.90
N ALA A 66 -3.87 -6.62 14.89
CA ALA A 66 -3.61 -7.98 14.42
C ALA A 66 -4.34 -9.03 15.28
N ARG A 67 -4.33 -8.85 16.61
CA ARG A 67 -5.05 -9.74 17.55
C ARG A 67 -6.56 -9.69 17.36
N GLU A 68 -7.12 -8.51 17.16
CA GLU A 68 -8.55 -8.33 16.84
C GLU A 68 -8.96 -9.09 15.58
N HIS A 69 -8.03 -9.25 14.63
CA HIS A 69 -8.24 -10.00 13.38
C HIS A 69 -7.81 -11.48 13.45
N GLY A 70 -7.47 -11.97 14.64
CA GLY A 70 -7.22 -13.39 14.91
C GLY A 70 -5.76 -13.83 14.80
N PHE A 71 -4.80 -12.91 14.61
CA PHE A 71 -3.37 -13.25 14.72
C PHE A 71 -2.96 -13.43 16.19
N PRO A 72 -1.99 -14.30 16.51
CA PRO A 72 -1.14 -15.07 15.58
C PRO A 72 -1.75 -16.34 15.01
N HIS A 73 -3.01 -16.66 15.34
CA HIS A 73 -3.70 -17.80 14.78
C HIS A 73 -4.14 -17.53 13.33
N LYS A 74 -4.85 -18.48 12.73
CA LYS A 74 -5.31 -18.36 11.34
C LYS A 74 -6.38 -17.26 11.23
N ALA A 75 -5.99 -16.10 10.72
CA ALA A 75 -6.92 -15.04 10.36
C ALA A 75 -7.89 -15.53 9.28
N GLN A 76 -9.20 -15.48 9.56
CA GLN A 76 -10.23 -15.92 8.60
C GLN A 76 -10.43 -14.91 7.46
N ARG A 77 -10.17 -13.62 7.72
CA ARG A 77 -10.46 -12.50 6.80
C ARG A 77 -9.26 -11.56 6.69
N ALA A 78 -8.13 -12.08 6.21
CA ALA A 78 -6.88 -11.33 6.09
C ALA A 78 -7.00 -10.02 5.26
N GLY A 79 -7.96 -9.95 4.32
CA GLY A 79 -8.24 -8.72 3.57
C GLY A 79 -8.84 -7.60 4.42
N GLU A 80 -9.67 -7.93 5.42
CA GLU A 80 -10.24 -6.94 6.36
C GLU A 80 -9.15 -6.37 7.26
N PHE A 81 -8.24 -7.24 7.73
CA PHE A 81 -7.04 -6.82 8.43
C PHE A 81 -6.18 -5.87 7.59
N ASP A 82 -5.94 -6.19 6.32
CA ASP A 82 -5.13 -5.35 5.43
C ASP A 82 -5.75 -3.96 5.20
N VAL A 83 -7.09 -3.88 5.10
CA VAL A 83 -7.81 -2.60 5.00
C VAL A 83 -7.68 -1.78 6.29
N ALA A 84 -7.91 -2.39 7.44
CA ALA A 84 -7.79 -1.71 8.73
C ALA A 84 -6.34 -1.27 9.00
N LEU A 85 -5.36 -2.10 8.62
CA LEU A 85 -3.94 -1.80 8.78
C LEU A 85 -3.48 -0.68 7.84
N ALA A 86 -3.98 -0.63 6.60
CA ALA A 86 -3.72 0.48 5.68
C ALA A 86 -4.15 1.83 6.29
N ARG A 87 -5.37 1.87 6.84
CA ARG A 87 -5.93 3.05 7.54
C ARG A 87 -5.07 3.43 8.75
N LEU A 88 -4.72 2.46 9.60
CA LEU A 88 -3.92 2.68 10.80
C LEU A 88 -2.52 3.23 10.47
N LEU A 89 -1.81 2.60 9.54
CA LEU A 89 -0.46 2.99 9.14
C LEU A 89 -0.45 4.41 8.58
N HIS A 90 -1.32 4.71 7.60
CA HIS A 90 -1.35 6.02 6.96
C HIS A 90 -1.67 7.13 7.96
N ARG A 91 -2.67 6.93 8.83
CA ARG A 91 -3.09 7.92 9.82
C ARG A 91 -2.04 8.14 10.90
N SER A 92 -1.40 7.07 11.38
CA SER A 92 -0.57 7.13 12.59
C SER A 92 0.88 7.52 12.30
N MET A 93 1.40 7.18 11.12
CA MET A 93 2.82 7.37 10.83
C MET A 93 3.21 8.83 10.63
N GLU A 94 2.31 9.67 10.11
CA GLU A 94 2.60 11.09 9.81
C GLU A 94 3.90 11.27 8.99
N VAL A 95 4.13 10.32 8.07
CA VAL A 95 5.28 10.28 7.16
C VAL A 95 4.88 10.91 5.82
N MET A 96 5.78 11.65 5.17
CA MET A 96 5.50 12.20 3.84
C MET A 96 5.75 11.15 2.75
N PRO A 97 5.09 11.26 1.59
CA PRO A 97 5.34 10.37 0.44
C PRO A 97 6.82 10.26 0.04
N ALA A 98 7.59 11.35 0.15
CA ALA A 98 9.02 11.34 -0.15
C ALA A 98 9.83 10.46 0.81
N GLU A 99 9.48 10.44 2.09
CA GLU A 99 10.11 9.56 3.09
C GLU A 99 9.59 8.12 2.93
N ALA A 100 8.30 7.95 2.67
CA ALA A 100 7.67 6.66 2.39
C ALA A 100 8.14 5.99 1.09
N ALA A 101 8.86 6.71 0.23
CA ALA A 101 9.52 6.13 -0.94
C ALA A 101 10.84 5.40 -0.60
N ALA A 102 11.40 5.62 0.59
CA ALA A 102 12.63 4.97 1.04
C ALA A 102 12.39 3.49 1.38
N ARG A 103 13.11 2.60 0.70
CA ARG A 103 12.93 1.14 0.82
C ARG A 103 13.34 0.63 2.19
N GLU A 104 14.43 1.19 2.69
CA GLU A 104 15.08 0.89 3.95
C GLU A 104 14.18 1.19 5.15
N MET A 105 13.29 2.18 5.03
CA MET A 105 12.29 2.49 6.04
C MET A 105 11.32 1.31 6.23
N TRP A 106 10.85 0.75 5.12
CA TRP A 106 9.91 -0.37 5.16
C TRP A 106 10.56 -1.64 5.68
N ALA A 107 11.81 -1.90 5.28
CA ALA A 107 12.61 -2.99 5.84
C ALA A 107 12.78 -2.84 7.37
N PHE A 108 13.03 -1.63 7.87
CA PHE A 108 13.05 -1.36 9.31
C PHE A 108 11.71 -1.71 9.97
N LEU A 109 10.58 -1.28 9.37
CA LEU A 109 9.25 -1.59 9.91
C LEU A 109 9.01 -3.11 10.01
N SER A 110 9.34 -3.90 8.99
CA SER A 110 9.05 -5.34 8.94
C SER A 110 10.10 -6.25 9.53
N LEU A 111 11.33 -5.79 9.76
CA LEU A 111 12.41 -6.63 10.33
C LEU A 111 12.86 -6.17 11.71
N VAL A 112 12.53 -4.95 12.13
CA VAL A 112 12.91 -4.43 13.45
C VAL A 112 11.67 -4.13 14.28
N LEU A 113 10.75 -3.32 13.77
CA LEU A 113 9.62 -2.82 14.57
C LEU A 113 8.50 -3.86 14.77
N LEU A 114 8.12 -4.54 13.69
CA LEU A 114 6.98 -5.45 13.60
C LEU A 114 7.31 -6.77 12.87
N PRO A 115 8.42 -7.46 13.21
CA PRO A 115 8.76 -8.74 12.58
C PRO A 115 7.73 -9.82 12.84
N ASP A 116 7.14 -9.82 14.04
CA ASP A 116 6.04 -10.71 14.41
C ASP A 116 4.83 -10.56 13.48
N VAL A 117 4.28 -9.34 13.36
CA VAL A 117 3.08 -9.10 12.54
C VAL A 117 3.35 -9.39 11.07
N ALA A 118 4.55 -9.10 10.57
CA ALA A 118 4.94 -9.41 9.20
C ALA A 118 4.88 -10.91 8.90
N TYR A 119 5.43 -11.74 9.81
CA TYR A 119 5.49 -13.20 9.67
C TYR A 119 4.19 -13.90 10.08
N TRP A 120 3.35 -13.28 10.92
CA TRP A 120 1.97 -13.72 11.16
C TRP A 120 1.14 -13.58 9.88
N ARG A 121 1.21 -12.41 9.23
CA ARG A 121 0.44 -12.13 8.01
C ARG A 121 0.87 -13.00 6.84
N PHE A 122 2.16 -13.28 6.73
CA PHE A 122 2.75 -14.11 5.68
C PHE A 122 3.71 -15.13 6.29
N PRO A 123 3.23 -16.33 6.66
CA PRO A 123 4.11 -17.40 7.13
C PRO A 123 5.15 -17.73 6.05
N ALA A 124 6.43 -17.75 6.43
CA ALA A 124 7.58 -17.90 5.52
C ALA A 124 7.54 -16.93 4.32
N PRO A 125 7.64 -15.61 4.58
CA PRO A 125 7.52 -14.62 3.52
C PRO A 125 8.75 -14.67 2.59
N PRO A 126 8.59 -14.56 1.26
CA PRO A 126 9.71 -14.22 0.39
C PRO A 126 10.28 -12.84 0.75
N GLY A 127 11.56 -12.62 0.44
CA GLY A 127 12.26 -11.40 0.82
C GLY A 127 11.60 -10.10 0.33
N ASP A 128 10.89 -10.12 -0.80
CA ASP A 128 10.17 -8.94 -1.31
C ASP A 128 9.06 -8.43 -0.38
N ARG A 129 8.48 -9.30 0.45
CA ARG A 129 7.43 -8.93 1.41
C ARG A 129 7.95 -8.23 2.65
N VAL A 130 9.24 -8.37 2.99
CA VAL A 130 9.80 -7.89 4.27
C VAL A 130 11.09 -7.08 4.16
N MET A 131 11.83 -7.14 3.04
CA MET A 131 13.00 -6.29 2.75
C MET A 131 12.70 -5.19 1.74
N HIS A 132 11.46 -5.13 1.24
CA HIS A 132 11.02 -4.13 0.28
C HIS A 132 11.86 -4.14 -1.01
N THR A 133 12.03 -5.30 -1.63
CA THR A 133 12.53 -5.37 -3.02
C THR A 133 11.45 -5.02 -4.03
N ASP A 134 10.18 -5.21 -3.66
CA ASP A 134 9.01 -4.76 -4.42
C ASP A 134 7.95 -4.16 -3.47
N ILE A 135 7.78 -2.84 -3.53
CA ILE A 135 6.82 -2.11 -2.71
C ILE A 135 5.36 -2.52 -2.97
N THR A 136 5.05 -3.07 -4.15
CA THR A 136 3.70 -3.55 -4.45
C THR A 136 3.37 -4.83 -3.66
N ARG A 137 4.39 -5.54 -3.16
CA ARG A 137 4.23 -6.81 -2.44
C ARG A 137 4.56 -6.69 -0.95
N HIS A 138 5.22 -5.61 -0.55
CA HIS A 138 5.67 -5.40 0.82
C HIS A 138 4.52 -5.43 1.83
N VAL A 139 4.74 -6.07 2.99
CA VAL A 139 3.70 -6.35 4.00
C VAL A 139 3.02 -5.08 4.52
N PHE A 140 3.78 -4.02 4.77
CA PHE A 140 3.26 -2.74 5.28
C PHE A 140 3.21 -1.65 4.21
N GLY A 141 4.34 -1.40 3.54
CA GLY A 141 4.46 -0.36 2.52
C GLY A 141 3.34 -0.35 1.47
N ARG A 142 2.91 -1.52 0.94
CA ARG A 142 1.84 -1.54 -0.09
C ARG A 142 0.52 -0.99 0.47
N LEU A 143 0.23 -1.26 1.74
CA LEU A 143 -0.97 -0.83 2.44
C LEU A 143 -0.93 0.68 2.71
N TRP A 144 0.22 1.19 3.14
CA TRP A 144 0.41 2.63 3.33
C TRP A 144 0.25 3.40 2.02
N TRP A 145 0.90 2.97 0.93
CA TRP A 145 0.77 3.63 -0.37
C TRP A 145 -0.63 3.52 -0.95
N ARG A 146 -1.33 2.42 -0.68
CA ARG A 146 -2.74 2.27 -1.02
C ARG A 146 -3.58 3.35 -0.37
N ALA A 147 -3.42 3.55 0.93
CA ALA A 147 -4.12 4.60 1.66
C ALA A 147 -3.70 6.00 1.19
N ASP A 148 -2.40 6.29 1.02
CA ASP A 148 -1.91 7.60 0.57
C ASP A 148 -2.49 8.00 -0.80
N LEU A 149 -2.55 7.07 -1.75
CA LEU A 149 -3.04 7.37 -3.10
C LEU A 149 -4.57 7.60 -3.16
N ILE A 150 -5.34 6.93 -2.30
CA ILE A 150 -6.81 6.93 -2.43
C ILE A 150 -7.56 7.62 -1.29
N HIS A 151 -6.90 8.00 -0.20
CA HIS A 151 -7.57 8.74 0.88
C HIS A 151 -8.07 10.09 0.36
N ASP A 152 -9.22 10.54 0.84
CA ASP A 152 -9.81 11.79 0.37
C ASP A 152 -10.32 12.63 1.54
N LEU A 153 -9.59 13.69 1.87
CA LEU A 153 -9.95 14.59 2.97
C LEU A 153 -11.25 15.38 2.73
N ALA A 154 -11.79 15.36 1.51
CA ALA A 154 -13.08 15.96 1.19
C ALA A 154 -14.27 15.08 1.61
N ARG A 155 -14.04 13.80 1.94
CA ARG A 155 -15.07 12.86 2.41
C ARG A 155 -15.22 12.91 3.93
N GLU A 156 -16.39 12.49 4.42
CA GLU A 156 -16.64 12.35 5.86
C GLU A 156 -15.72 11.28 6.50
N ASP A 157 -15.59 10.12 5.86
CA ASP A 157 -14.51 9.16 6.14
C ASP A 157 -13.47 9.22 5.01
N PRO A 158 -12.27 9.80 5.25
CA PRO A 158 -11.23 9.88 4.24
C PRO A 158 -10.75 8.52 3.70
N TYR A 159 -11.03 7.42 4.40
CA TYR A 159 -10.53 6.09 4.07
C TYR A 159 -11.60 5.17 3.48
N GLU A 160 -12.83 5.65 3.30
CA GLU A 160 -13.98 4.88 2.78
C GLU A 160 -13.64 4.10 1.50
N VAL A 161 -12.84 4.68 0.60
CA VAL A 161 -12.47 4.10 -0.69
C VAL A 161 -11.62 2.81 -0.55
N LEU A 162 -10.95 2.60 0.59
CA LEU A 162 -10.23 1.34 0.86
C LEU A 162 -11.14 0.12 0.91
N GLU A 163 -12.42 0.29 1.22
CA GLU A 163 -13.39 -0.79 1.29
C GLU A 163 -13.99 -1.12 -0.09
N ILE A 164 -13.99 -0.13 -0.99
CA ILE A 164 -14.63 -0.21 -2.31
C ILE A 164 -13.75 -0.94 -3.32
N LEU A 165 -12.45 -0.64 -3.35
CA LEU A 165 -11.50 -1.24 -4.28
C LEU A 165 -10.66 -2.29 -3.55
N GLY A 166 -10.86 -3.57 -3.87
CA GLY A 166 -10.08 -4.65 -3.26
C GLY A 166 -8.57 -4.51 -3.52
N GLU A 167 -7.76 -5.08 -2.62
CA GLU A 167 -6.28 -5.07 -2.71
C GLU A 167 -5.78 -5.53 -4.09
N ALA A 168 -6.38 -6.59 -4.61
CA ALA A 168 -6.01 -7.22 -5.88
C ALA A 168 -6.19 -6.31 -7.11
N ASP A 169 -7.07 -5.33 -7.04
CA ASP A 169 -7.32 -4.36 -8.11
C ASP A 169 -6.44 -3.13 -7.93
N PHE A 170 -6.24 -2.68 -6.68
CA PHE A 170 -5.28 -1.63 -6.38
C PHE A 170 -3.85 -2.02 -6.79
N ASP A 171 -3.43 -3.26 -6.56
CA ASP A 171 -2.12 -3.78 -6.98
C ASP A 171 -1.91 -3.62 -8.50
N GLN A 172 -2.97 -3.74 -9.31
CA GLN A 172 -2.90 -3.50 -10.75
C GLN A 172 -2.65 -2.03 -11.07
N VAL A 173 -3.25 -1.10 -10.32
CA VAL A 173 -2.98 0.34 -10.47
C VAL A 173 -1.55 0.65 -10.04
N TYR A 174 -1.16 0.18 -8.86
CA TYR A 174 0.09 0.57 -8.23
C TYR A 174 1.34 -0.08 -8.88
N SER A 175 1.21 -1.30 -9.42
CA SER A 175 2.25 -1.89 -10.28
C SER A 175 2.61 -1.02 -11.49
N ARG A 176 1.71 -0.11 -11.89
CA ARG A 176 1.89 0.85 -13.00
C ARG A 176 2.25 2.26 -12.50
N ARG A 177 2.82 2.37 -11.29
CA ARG A 177 3.14 3.66 -10.65
C ARG A 177 4.03 4.60 -11.46
N LYS A 178 4.91 4.08 -12.32
CA LYS A 178 5.78 4.93 -13.17
C LYS A 178 5.00 5.78 -14.18
N GLN A 179 3.74 5.44 -14.46
CA GLN A 179 2.90 6.09 -15.47
C GLN A 179 1.61 6.66 -14.89
N ILE A 180 0.89 5.88 -14.08
CA ILE A 180 -0.48 6.20 -13.61
C ILE A 180 -0.56 6.19 -12.09
N GLY A 181 -0.03 5.13 -11.45
CA GLY A 181 -0.18 4.89 -10.02
C GLY A 181 0.69 5.76 -9.09
N ALA A 182 1.30 6.85 -9.59
CA ALA A 182 2.03 7.83 -8.76
C ALA A 182 1.24 9.14 -8.55
N SER A 183 0.11 9.34 -9.24
CA SER A 183 -0.71 10.56 -9.11
C SER A 183 -1.99 10.24 -8.34
N PRO A 184 -2.16 10.73 -7.09
CA PRO A 184 -3.40 10.56 -6.33
C PRO A 184 -4.63 11.04 -7.13
N THR A 185 -4.50 12.17 -7.83
CA THR A 185 -5.58 12.73 -8.67
C THR A 185 -6.04 11.75 -9.74
N ILE A 186 -5.11 11.14 -10.48
CA ILE A 186 -5.46 10.17 -11.53
C ILE A 186 -6.06 8.91 -10.91
N VAL A 187 -5.46 8.38 -9.84
CA VAL A 187 -5.94 7.16 -9.19
C VAL A 187 -7.36 7.35 -8.62
N ARG A 188 -7.62 8.46 -7.92
CA ARG A 188 -8.94 8.77 -7.35
C ARG A 188 -10.00 8.96 -8.44
N ASN A 189 -9.69 9.73 -9.48
CA ASN A 189 -10.63 9.92 -10.60
C ASN A 189 -10.87 8.61 -11.37
N LEU A 190 -9.87 7.74 -11.51
CA LEU A 190 -10.06 6.42 -12.12
C LEU A 190 -11.00 5.54 -11.29
N ILE A 191 -10.82 5.50 -9.96
CA ILE A 191 -11.69 4.73 -9.05
C ILE A 191 -13.12 5.28 -9.07
N ARG A 192 -13.26 6.61 -9.10
CA ARG A 192 -14.56 7.27 -9.24
C ARG A 192 -15.27 6.84 -10.52
N VAL A 193 -14.59 6.98 -11.67
CA VAL A 193 -15.14 6.56 -12.97
C VAL A 193 -15.52 5.08 -12.94
N TRP A 194 -14.68 4.22 -12.35
CA TRP A 194 -14.95 2.79 -12.26
C TRP A 194 -16.20 2.48 -11.43
N SER A 195 -16.36 3.16 -10.30
CA SER A 195 -17.53 3.01 -9.43
C SER A 195 -18.81 3.46 -10.13
N GLU A 196 -18.78 4.60 -10.82
CA GLU A 196 -19.91 5.11 -11.61
C GLU A 196 -20.29 4.14 -12.74
N LEU A 197 -19.31 3.57 -13.47
CA LEU A 197 -19.59 2.57 -14.53
C LEU A 197 -20.27 1.32 -13.96
N ARG A 198 -19.85 0.87 -12.77
CA ARG A 198 -20.43 -0.29 -12.09
C ARG A 198 -21.86 0.00 -11.65
N GLU A 199 -22.10 1.14 -11.02
CA GLU A 199 -23.44 1.59 -10.56
C GLU A 199 -24.42 1.76 -11.72
N ASN A 200 -23.95 2.27 -12.86
CA ASN A 200 -24.76 2.42 -14.07
C ASN A 200 -24.99 1.09 -14.82
N GLY A 201 -24.48 -0.04 -14.32
CA GLY A 201 -24.63 -1.35 -14.94
C GLY A 201 -23.81 -1.55 -16.22
N GLU A 202 -22.89 -0.65 -16.57
CA GLU A 202 -22.07 -0.72 -17.78
C GLU A 202 -21.08 -1.90 -17.75
N LEU A 203 -20.82 -2.46 -16.56
CA LEU A 203 -19.96 -3.63 -16.34
C LEU A 203 -20.74 -4.96 -16.29
N ALA A 204 -22.08 -4.96 -16.41
CA ALA A 204 -22.91 -6.14 -16.15
C ALA A 204 -22.62 -7.35 -17.05
N LEU A 205 -22.09 -7.12 -18.27
CA LEU A 205 -21.81 -8.18 -19.25
C LEU A 205 -20.33 -8.58 -19.32
N VAL A 206 -19.47 -7.99 -18.49
CA VAL A 206 -18.03 -8.24 -18.51
C VAL A 206 -17.53 -8.65 -17.13
N ASN A 207 -16.43 -9.38 -17.09
CA ASN A 207 -15.72 -9.60 -15.83
C ASN A 207 -15.09 -8.27 -15.39
N ASP A 208 -15.60 -7.70 -14.29
CA ASP A 208 -15.17 -6.41 -13.71
C ASP A 208 -13.63 -6.30 -13.63
N ARG A 209 -12.99 -7.28 -12.99
CA ARG A 209 -11.54 -7.32 -12.83
C ARG A 209 -10.77 -7.34 -14.15
N GLN A 210 -11.25 -8.11 -15.13
CA GLN A 210 -10.62 -8.17 -16.45
C GLN A 210 -10.82 -6.87 -17.23
N ALA A 211 -12.00 -6.27 -17.14
CA ALA A 211 -12.30 -4.98 -17.76
C ALA A 211 -11.45 -3.86 -17.16
N PHE A 212 -11.24 -3.86 -15.83
CA PHE A 212 -10.37 -2.91 -15.15
C PHE A 212 -8.93 -3.05 -15.61
N ARG A 213 -8.42 -4.29 -15.66
CA ARG A 213 -7.07 -4.59 -16.19
C ARG A 213 -6.90 -4.12 -17.63
N ASN A 214 -7.88 -4.37 -18.49
CA ASN A 214 -7.86 -3.93 -19.88
C ASN A 214 -7.85 -2.41 -19.99
N THR A 215 -8.65 -1.73 -19.17
CA THR A 215 -8.66 -0.26 -19.06
C THR A 215 -7.28 0.27 -18.69
N LEU A 216 -6.63 -0.30 -17.66
CA LEU A 216 -5.27 0.07 -17.25
C LEU A 216 -4.23 -0.17 -18.35
N MET A 217 -4.37 -1.24 -19.14
CA MET A 217 -3.49 -1.51 -20.29
C MET A 217 -3.66 -0.48 -21.41
N VAL A 218 -4.90 -0.11 -21.74
CA VAL A 218 -5.17 0.93 -22.73
C VAL A 218 -4.65 2.27 -22.22
N LEU A 219 -4.89 2.61 -20.96
CA LEU A 219 -4.38 3.83 -20.34
C LEU A 219 -2.85 3.91 -20.41
N ASN A 220 -2.14 2.84 -20.06
CA ASN A 220 -0.67 2.76 -20.20
C ASN A 220 -0.16 3.00 -21.63
N ARG A 221 -0.93 2.60 -22.64
CA ARG A 221 -0.57 2.83 -24.05
C ARG A 221 -0.79 4.29 -24.47
N VAL A 222 -1.75 4.98 -23.87
CA VAL A 222 -2.13 6.36 -24.25
C VAL A 222 -1.34 7.41 -23.47
N VAL A 223 -1.01 7.15 -22.20
CA VAL A 223 -0.28 8.09 -21.32
C VAL A 223 1.00 8.69 -21.93
N PRO A 224 1.84 7.95 -22.68
CA PRO A 224 3.02 8.56 -23.32
C PRO A 224 2.69 9.68 -24.33
N PHE A 225 1.47 9.71 -24.85
CA PHE A 225 0.99 10.68 -25.84
C PHE A 225 0.01 11.70 -25.26
N LEU A 226 -0.38 11.54 -23.98
CA LEU A 226 -1.40 12.34 -23.32
C LEU A 226 -0.95 12.71 -21.91
N SER A 227 -0.76 14.01 -21.67
CA SER A 227 -0.45 14.51 -20.33
C SER A 227 -1.72 14.56 -19.47
N LEU A 228 -2.04 13.45 -18.80
CA LEU A 228 -3.19 13.37 -17.89
C LEU A 228 -3.11 14.38 -16.74
N ASN A 229 -1.90 14.70 -16.27
CA ASN A 229 -1.69 15.67 -15.20
C ASN A 229 -1.91 17.13 -15.64
N ALA A 230 -2.02 17.40 -16.95
CA ALA A 230 -2.31 18.73 -17.47
C ALA A 230 -3.82 18.97 -17.67
N LEU A 231 -4.66 17.93 -17.52
CA LEU A 231 -6.10 18.05 -17.62
C LEU A 231 -6.68 18.56 -16.30
N ASP A 232 -7.72 19.38 -16.37
CA ASP A 232 -8.57 19.64 -15.22
C ASP A 232 -9.39 18.38 -14.84
N ASP A 233 -9.99 18.37 -13.65
CA ASP A 233 -10.73 17.21 -13.14
C ASP A 233 -11.88 16.79 -14.07
N HIS A 234 -12.58 17.73 -14.69
CA HIS A 234 -13.70 17.42 -15.58
C HIS A 234 -13.21 16.74 -16.87
N ALA A 235 -12.18 17.30 -17.50
CA ALA A 235 -11.55 16.74 -18.69
C ALA A 235 -10.89 15.38 -18.40
N LEU A 236 -10.22 15.24 -17.25
CA LEU A 236 -9.60 13.99 -16.81
C LEU A 236 -10.65 12.89 -16.63
N VAL A 237 -11.74 13.17 -15.91
CA VAL A 237 -12.84 12.22 -15.72
C VAL A 237 -13.46 11.81 -17.05
N GLY A 238 -13.71 12.77 -17.94
CA GLY A 238 -14.24 12.51 -19.28
C GLY A 238 -13.34 11.56 -20.08
N GLU A 239 -12.03 11.80 -20.06
CA GLU A 239 -11.06 11.01 -20.80
C GLU A 239 -10.85 9.61 -20.22
N LEU A 240 -10.78 9.49 -18.88
CA LEU A 240 -10.73 8.18 -18.21
C LEU A 240 -11.98 7.35 -18.51
N ARG A 241 -13.17 7.96 -18.50
CA ARG A 241 -14.44 7.29 -18.85
C ARG A 241 -14.45 6.85 -20.30
N ARG A 242 -13.96 7.69 -21.22
CA ARG A 242 -13.84 7.36 -22.65
C ARG A 242 -12.94 6.14 -22.86
N ILE A 243 -11.78 6.12 -22.20
CA ILE A 243 -10.81 5.01 -22.26
C ILE A 243 -11.42 3.72 -21.70
N ALA A 244 -12.09 3.80 -20.54
CA ALA A 244 -12.74 2.65 -19.91
C ALA A 244 -13.82 2.03 -20.81
N ARG A 245 -14.75 2.85 -21.34
CA ARG A 245 -15.79 2.38 -22.27
C ARG A 245 -15.22 1.77 -23.54
N GLN A 246 -14.14 2.35 -24.09
CA GLN A 246 -13.45 1.77 -25.25
C GLN A 246 -12.86 0.39 -24.93
N ALA A 247 -12.28 0.22 -23.73
CA ALA A 247 -11.72 -1.06 -23.30
C ALA A 247 -12.81 -2.11 -23.07
N ILE A 248 -13.94 -1.73 -22.45
CA ILE A 248 -15.10 -2.60 -22.21
C ILE A 248 -15.75 -3.04 -23.53
N GLY A 249 -16.00 -2.11 -24.46
CA GLY A 249 -16.65 -2.41 -25.74
C GLY A 249 -15.88 -3.44 -26.59
N ARG A 250 -14.54 -3.42 -26.55
CA ARG A 250 -13.70 -4.42 -27.23
C ARG A 250 -13.79 -5.83 -26.64
N MET A 251 -14.33 -5.99 -25.44
CA MET A 251 -14.53 -7.30 -24.81
C MET A 251 -15.92 -7.89 -25.12
N GLN A 252 -16.85 -7.05 -25.58
CA GLN A 252 -18.22 -7.43 -25.89
C GLN A 252 -18.42 -7.78 -27.38
N SER A 253 -17.46 -7.38 -28.23
CA SER A 253 -17.36 -7.74 -29.65
C SER A 253 -16.66 -9.08 -29.85
#